data_AF-A0A9D4KEQ4-F1
#
_entry.id   AF-A0A9D4KEQ4-F1
#
_cell.length_a   1.000
_cell.length_b   1.000
_cell.length_c   1.000
_cell.angle_alpha   90.00
_cell.angle_beta   90.00
_cell.angle_gamma   90.00
#
_symmetry.space_group_name_H-M   'P 1'
#
loop_
_entity.id
_entity.type
_entity.pdbx_description
1 polymer ?
#
loop_
_entity_poly.entity_id
_entity_poly.type
_entity_poly.pdbx_seq_one_letter_code
_entity_poly.pdbx_strand_id
1 'polypeptide(L)'
;MSRRYDTRTTIFSPEGRLYQVEYAMEAIGHAGTCLGILASDGVLLAAERRNTNKLLDEVAYSEKIYKLHEDMVCSVAGITSDANVLTNELRLIAQRYLLQYQEPIPCEQMVSTLCDLKQAYTQYG
;
A
#
# COMPACT_ATOMS: atom_id res chain seq x y z
N MET A 1 25.86 -4.23 -11.43
CA MET A 1 25.83 -5.70 -11.54
C MET A 1 25.17 -6.25 -10.29
N SER A 2 23.85 -6.45 -10.31
CA SER A 2 23.20 -7.24 -9.27
C SER A 2 23.75 -8.67 -9.38
N ARG A 3 24.24 -9.24 -8.26
CA ARG A 3 24.56 -10.66 -8.23
C ARG A 3 23.28 -11.40 -8.57
N ARG A 4 23.33 -12.24 -9.60
CA ARG A 4 22.23 -13.02 -10.19
C ARG A 4 21.48 -13.95 -9.21
N TYR A 5 21.87 -13.95 -7.93
CA TYR A 5 21.40 -14.81 -6.84
C TYR A 5 21.37 -14.04 -5.51
N ASP A 6 20.76 -12.86 -5.47
CA ASP A 6 20.38 -12.22 -4.21
C ASP A 6 19.15 -12.93 -3.63
N THR A 7 19.35 -14.16 -3.14
CA THR A 7 18.27 -15.06 -2.72
C THR A 7 17.88 -14.88 -1.26
N ARG A 8 18.70 -14.17 -0.47
CA ARG A 8 18.39 -13.84 0.91
C ARG A 8 17.73 -12.47 0.94
N THR A 9 16.42 -12.44 1.15
CA THR A 9 15.61 -11.23 1.00
C THR A 9 15.72 -10.26 2.18
N THR A 10 16.20 -10.74 3.33
CA THR A 10 16.18 -10.05 4.64
C THR A 10 17.57 -9.80 5.21
N ILE A 11 18.62 -9.78 4.38
CA ILE A 11 20.00 -9.50 4.82
C ILE A 11 20.44 -8.07 4.50
N PHE A 12 21.32 -7.54 5.35
CA PHE A 12 22.00 -6.28 5.08
C PHE A 12 23.09 -6.44 4.02
N SER A 13 23.20 -5.44 3.16
CA SER A 13 24.37 -5.23 2.30
C SER A 13 25.59 -4.82 3.14
N PRO A 14 26.82 -4.88 2.58
CA PRO A 14 28.02 -4.36 3.25
C PRO A 14 27.90 -2.87 3.64
N GLU A 15 27.05 -2.11 2.96
CA GLU A 15 26.77 -0.70 3.21
C GLU A 15 25.61 -0.48 4.20
N GLY A 16 25.05 -1.55 4.78
CA GLY A 16 23.94 -1.47 5.74
C GLY A 16 22.56 -1.24 5.10
N ARG A 17 22.38 -1.62 3.83
CA ARG A 17 21.12 -1.41 3.07
C ARG A 17 20.35 -2.71 2.89
N LEU A 18 19.03 -2.63 2.73
CA LEU A 18 18.17 -3.78 2.39
C LEU A 18 17.84 -3.76 0.90
N TYR A 19 18.57 -4.53 0.09
CA TYR A 19 18.46 -4.45 -1.37
C TYR A 19 17.05 -4.74 -1.91
N GLN A 20 16.31 -5.69 -1.33
CA GLN A 20 14.94 -5.98 -1.77
C GLN A 20 13.99 -4.80 -1.54
N VAL A 21 14.18 -4.03 -0.47
CA VAL A 21 13.40 -2.82 -0.21
C VAL A 21 13.70 -1.76 -1.27
N GLU A 22 14.96 -1.62 -1.68
CA GLU A 22 15.35 -0.65 -2.70
C GLU A 22 14.85 -1.01 -4.09
N TYR A 23 14.91 -2.29 -4.45
CA TYR A 23 14.31 -2.77 -5.69
C TYR A 23 12.79 -2.56 -5.70
N ALA A 24 12.11 -2.73 -4.56
CA ALA A 24 10.68 -2.43 -4.45
C ALA A 24 10.40 -0.93 -4.64
N MET A 25 11.24 -0.03 -4.09
CA MET A 25 11.12 1.42 -4.30
C MET A 25 11.29 1.79 -5.78
N GLU A 26 12.26 1.19 -6.48
CA GLU A 26 12.45 1.42 -7.91
C GLU A 26 11.24 0.94 -8.72
N ALA A 27 10.67 -0.22 -8.38
CA ALA A 27 9.45 -0.73 -9.02
C ALA A 27 8.25 0.22 -8.83
N ILE A 28 8.11 0.84 -7.65
CA ILE A 28 7.06 1.84 -7.38
C ILE A 28 7.31 3.12 -8.18
N GLY A 29 8.57 3.52 -8.42
CA GLY A 29 8.93 4.69 -9.22
C GLY A 29 8.41 4.63 -10.66
N HIS A 30 8.11 3.44 -11.18
CA HIS A 30 7.51 3.23 -12.50
C HIS A 30 6.00 3.00 -12.49
N ALA A 31 5.35 2.98 -11.32
CA ALA A 31 3.90 2.85 -11.21
C ALA A 31 3.19 4.15 -11.63
N GLY A 32 1.91 4.05 -12.02
CA GLY A 32 1.14 5.26 -12.33
C GLY A 32 0.98 6.15 -11.09
N THR A 33 0.98 7.46 -11.30
CA THR A 33 1.09 8.47 -10.25
C THR A 33 -0.14 8.50 -9.33
N CYS A 34 0.08 8.69 -8.02
CA CYS A 34 -0.98 8.98 -7.05
C CYS A 34 -0.56 10.16 -6.18
N LEU A 35 -1.50 11.05 -5.85
CA LEU A 35 -1.26 12.23 -5.03
C LEU A 35 -2.41 12.45 -4.03
N GLY A 36 -2.07 13.03 -2.88
CA GLY A 36 -3.03 13.44 -1.86
C GLY A 36 -2.85 14.91 -1.51
N ILE A 37 -3.94 15.64 -1.36
CA ILE A 37 -3.96 17.06 -1.00
C ILE A 37 -4.78 17.22 0.28
N LEU A 38 -4.16 17.79 1.32
CA LEU A 38 -4.82 18.16 2.56
C LEU A 38 -5.32 19.61 2.46
N ALA A 39 -6.57 19.82 2.83
CA ALA A 39 -7.20 21.13 2.96
C ALA A 39 -7.74 21.32 4.39
N SER A 40 -8.23 22.52 4.70
CA SER A 40 -8.82 22.82 6.00
C SER A 40 -10.15 22.11 6.26
N ASP A 41 -10.87 21.78 5.18
CA ASP A 41 -12.21 21.21 5.17
C ASP A 41 -12.24 19.74 4.72
N GLY A 42 -11.08 19.15 4.41
CA GLY A 42 -11.00 17.75 4.03
C GLY A 42 -9.69 17.34 3.38
N VAL A 43 -9.71 16.17 2.75
CA VAL A 43 -8.58 15.59 2.03
C VAL A 43 -9.06 15.03 0.69
N LEU A 44 -8.25 15.20 -0.35
CA LEU A 44 -8.51 14.67 -1.69
C LEU A 44 -7.40 13.74 -2.12
N LEU A 45 -7.77 12.62 -2.74
CA LEU A 45 -6.85 11.71 -3.42
C LEU A 45 -7.12 11.75 -4.93
N ALA A 46 -6.07 11.88 -5.73
CA ALA A 46 -6.12 11.75 -7.18
C ALA A 46 -5.11 10.69 -7.64
N ALA A 47 -5.52 9.85 -8.60
CA ALA A 47 -4.69 8.76 -9.09
C ALA A 47 -4.80 8.63 -10.61
N GLU A 48 -3.65 8.44 -11.25
CA GLU A 48 -3.54 8.18 -12.68
C GLU A 48 -4.00 6.76 -13.01
N ARG A 49 -4.99 6.63 -13.91
CA ARG A 49 -5.36 5.37 -14.54
C ARG A 49 -4.53 5.18 -15.80
N ARG A 50 -3.53 4.30 -15.73
CA ARG A 50 -2.60 4.04 -16.84
C ARG A 50 -3.18 3.10 -17.91
N ASN A 51 -4.17 2.28 -17.56
CA ASN A 51 -4.84 1.35 -18.46
C ASN A 51 -6.12 1.96 -19.04
N THR A 52 -6.00 2.67 -20.15
CA THR A 52 -7.14 3.36 -20.80
C THR A 52 -7.45 2.75 -22.17
N ASN A 53 -7.47 1.42 -22.28
CA ASN A 53 -7.96 0.80 -23.52
C ASN A 53 -9.48 0.96 -23.58
N LYS A 54 -10.01 1.36 -24.73
CA LYS A 54 -11.45 1.53 -25.00
C LYS A 54 -12.28 0.24 -24.81
N LEU A 55 -11.61 -0.91 -24.75
CA LEU A 55 -12.23 -2.22 -24.50
C LEU A 55 -12.32 -2.57 -23.01
N LEU A 56 -11.70 -1.78 -22.13
CA LEU A 56 -11.85 -1.98 -20.69
C LEU A 56 -13.22 -1.47 -20.26
N ASP A 57 -13.97 -2.33 -19.59
CA ASP A 57 -15.24 -1.98 -19.00
C ASP A 57 -15.00 -1.06 -17.80
N GLU A 58 -15.32 0.22 -17.94
CA GLU A 58 -15.10 1.25 -16.92
C GLU A 58 -16.04 1.11 -15.71
N VAL A 59 -16.98 0.15 -15.74
CA VAL A 59 -17.97 -0.08 -14.67
C VAL A 59 -17.33 -0.54 -13.35
N ALA A 60 -16.06 -0.97 -13.36
CA ALA A 60 -15.34 -1.32 -12.13
C ALA A 60 -14.93 -0.07 -11.33
N TYR A 61 -15.40 -0.02 -10.07
CA TYR A 61 -15.04 0.99 -9.07
C TYR A 61 -13.51 1.18 -9.00
N SER A 62 -13.07 2.44 -9.14
CA SER A 62 -11.68 2.95 -9.13
C SER A 62 -10.57 1.91 -8.92
N GLU A 63 -9.83 1.57 -9.97
CA GLU A 63 -8.68 0.63 -9.95
C GLU A 63 -7.56 1.02 -8.96
N LYS A 64 -7.59 2.22 -8.39
CA LYS A 64 -6.51 2.75 -7.55
C LYS A 64 -6.94 3.39 -6.25
N ILE A 65 -8.22 3.63 -6.02
CA ILE A 65 -8.71 4.23 -4.77
C ILE A 65 -9.66 3.24 -4.12
N TYR A 66 -9.26 2.74 -2.96
CA TYR A 66 -9.96 1.70 -2.23
C TYR A 66 -10.58 2.29 -0.97
N LYS A 67 -11.87 2.05 -0.76
CA LYS A 67 -12.51 2.28 0.53
C LYS A 67 -12.04 1.24 1.54
N LEU A 68 -11.56 1.70 2.68
CA LEU A 68 -11.02 0.87 3.76
C LEU A 68 -11.99 0.78 4.94
N HIS A 69 -12.60 1.91 5.29
CA HIS A 69 -13.64 2.01 6.30
C HIS A 69 -14.65 3.10 5.90
N GLU A 70 -15.64 3.42 6.73
CA GLU A 70 -16.64 4.45 6.43
C GLU A 70 -15.98 5.81 6.20
N ASP A 71 -15.00 6.14 7.05
CA ASP A 71 -14.31 7.45 7.05
C ASP A 71 -12.89 7.41 6.45
N MET A 72 -12.51 6.30 5.79
CA MET A 72 -11.13 6.12 5.31
C MET A 72 -11.04 5.48 3.93
N VAL A 73 -10.16 6.06 3.12
CA VAL A 73 -9.80 5.59 1.78
C VAL A 73 -8.28 5.56 1.63
N CYS A 74 -7.77 4.68 0.78
CA CYS A 74 -6.36 4.73 0.36
C CYS A 74 -6.23 4.72 -1.16
N SER A 75 -5.19 5.39 -1.65
CA SER A 75 -4.73 5.20 -3.01
C SER A 75 -3.45 4.36 -3.06
N VAL A 76 -3.29 3.58 -4.13
CA VAL A 76 -2.19 2.62 -4.29
C VAL A 76 -1.34 2.97 -5.51
N ALA A 77 -0.01 2.91 -5.33
CA ALA A 77 0.97 2.86 -6.40
C ALA A 77 1.86 1.62 -6.19
N GLY A 78 2.13 0.87 -7.26
CA GLY A 78 2.93 -0.36 -7.23
C GLY A 78 2.18 -1.56 -7.81
N ILE A 79 2.46 -2.73 -7.25
CA ILE A 79 1.92 -4.02 -7.72
C ILE A 79 0.48 -4.20 -7.20
N THR A 80 -0.49 -4.32 -8.11
CA THR A 80 -1.92 -4.42 -7.77
C THR A 80 -2.27 -5.69 -6.97
N SER A 81 -1.57 -6.81 -7.19
CA SER A 81 -1.80 -8.05 -6.42
C SER A 81 -1.54 -7.84 -4.93
N ASP A 82 -0.41 -7.21 -4.61
CA ASP A 82 0.03 -6.98 -3.24
C ASP A 82 -0.87 -5.96 -2.55
N ALA A 83 -1.29 -4.94 -3.32
CA ALA A 83 -2.27 -3.97 -2.87
C ALA A 83 -3.61 -4.60 -2.47
N ASN A 84 -4.12 -5.58 -3.23
CA ASN A 84 -5.35 -6.27 -2.88
C ASN A 84 -5.22 -7.02 -1.54
N VAL A 85 -4.05 -7.63 -1.27
CA VAL A 85 -3.79 -8.29 0.01
C VAL A 85 -3.77 -7.28 1.15
N LEU A 86 -3.00 -6.20 1.01
CA LEU A 86 -2.82 -5.19 2.05
C LEU A 86 -4.09 -4.38 2.33
N THR A 87 -4.89 -4.07 1.31
CA THR A 87 -6.18 -3.36 1.48
C THR A 87 -7.21 -4.23 2.18
N ASN A 88 -7.23 -5.55 1.93
CA ASN A 88 -8.07 -6.47 2.67
C ASN A 88 -7.61 -6.63 4.13
N GLU A 89 -6.31 -6.67 4.38
CA GLU A 89 -5.79 -6.69 5.75
C GLU A 89 -6.14 -5.40 6.51
N LEU A 90 -6.01 -4.23 5.86
CA LEU A 90 -6.44 -2.95 6.43
C LEU A 90 -7.93 -2.96 6.82
N ARG A 91 -8.80 -3.48 5.96
CA ARG A 91 -10.24 -3.63 6.27
C ARG A 91 -10.44 -4.53 7.49
N LEU A 92 -9.71 -5.63 7.56
CA LEU A 92 -9.78 -6.57 8.68
C LEU A 92 -9.30 -5.94 10.00
N ILE A 93 -8.19 -5.21 9.97
CA ILE A 93 -7.67 -4.45 11.12
C ILE A 93 -8.72 -3.45 11.62
N ALA A 94 -9.29 -2.66 10.72
CA ALA A 94 -10.31 -1.66 11.07
C ALA A 94 -11.54 -2.31 11.72
N GLN A 95 -12.05 -3.40 11.15
CA GLN A 95 -13.22 -4.10 11.70
C GLN A 95 -12.93 -4.80 13.04
N ARG A 96 -11.72 -5.35 13.23
CA ARG A 96 -11.30 -5.93 14.51
C ARG A 96 -11.23 -4.88 15.61
N TYR A 97 -10.67 -3.71 15.32
CA TYR A 97 -10.64 -2.59 16.26
C TYR A 97 -12.06 -2.15 16.63
N LEU A 98 -12.92 -1.95 15.63
CA LEU A 98 -14.31 -1.56 15.85
C LEU A 98 -15.06 -2.58 16.71
N LEU A 99 -14.87 -3.88 16.46
CA LEU A 99 -15.47 -4.94 17.28
C LEU A 99 -15.00 -4.88 18.74
N GLN A 100 -13.72 -4.60 18.97
CA GLN A 100 -13.14 -4.61 20.30
C GLN A 100 -13.47 -3.35 21.12
N TYR A 101 -13.39 -2.17 20.49
CA TYR A 101 -13.48 -0.88 21.16
C TYR A 101 -14.81 -0.15 20.93
N GLN A 102 -15.64 -0.64 20.00
CA GLN A 102 -16.94 -0.05 19.66
C GLN A 102 -16.86 1.41 19.17
N GLU A 103 -15.72 1.79 18.60
CA GLU A 103 -15.46 3.08 17.98
C GLU A 103 -14.59 2.90 16.73
N PRO A 104 -14.60 3.85 15.76
CA PRO A 104 -13.76 3.74 14.57
C PRO A 104 -12.28 3.84 14.94
N ILE A 105 -11.45 3.05 14.25
CA ILE A 105 -10.00 3.05 14.47
C ILE A 105 -9.38 4.42 14.11
N PRO A 106 -8.45 4.95 14.91
CA PRO A 106 -7.67 6.13 14.54
C PRO A 106 -6.80 5.87 13.29
N CYS A 107 -6.73 6.84 12.37
CA CYS A 107 -6.00 6.70 11.11
C CYS A 107 -4.52 6.32 11.32
N GLU A 108 -3.85 6.98 12.26
CA GLU A 108 -2.45 6.71 12.59
C GLU A 108 -2.23 5.27 13.07
N GLN A 109 -3.10 4.77 13.94
CA GLN A 109 -2.98 3.41 14.47
C GLN A 109 -3.19 2.35 13.39
N MET A 110 -4.14 2.59 12.49
CA MET A 110 -4.38 1.72 11.35
C MET A 110 -3.17 1.64 10.40
N VAL A 111 -2.55 2.80 10.11
CA VAL A 111 -1.34 2.88 9.27
C VAL A 111 -0.15 2.18 9.96
N SER A 112 0.08 2.45 11.25
CA SER A 112 1.17 1.83 12.01
C SER A 112 1.06 0.31 12.02
N THR A 113 -0.13 -0.23 12.29
CA THR A 113 -0.37 -1.69 12.33
C THR A 113 -0.04 -2.35 10.98
N LEU A 114 -0.39 -1.70 9.86
CA LEU A 114 -0.01 -2.21 8.54
C LEU A 114 1.50 -2.11 8.30
N CYS A 115 2.14 -1.04 8.75
CA CYS A 115 3.58 -0.86 8.62
C CYS A 115 4.36 -1.91 9.42
N ASP A 116 3.87 -2.33 10.59
CA ASP A 116 4.45 -3.43 11.36
C ASP A 116 4.39 -4.76 10.59
N LEU A 117 3.25 -5.02 9.93
CA LEU A 117 3.13 -6.18 9.03
C LEU A 117 4.11 -6.09 7.86
N LYS A 118 4.24 -4.93 7.20
CA LYS A 118 5.23 -4.76 6.14
C LYS A 118 6.65 -4.97 6.66
N GLN A 119 6.92 -4.50 7.87
CA GLN A 119 8.23 -4.61 8.46
C GLN A 119 8.64 -6.05 8.74
N ALA A 120 7.70 -6.86 9.23
CA ALA A 120 7.89 -8.30 9.41
C ALA A 120 8.51 -8.99 8.17
N TYR A 121 7.97 -8.70 6.98
CA TYR A 121 8.45 -9.24 5.70
C TYR A 121 9.88 -8.82 5.31
N THR A 122 10.44 -7.79 5.95
CA THR A 122 11.82 -7.35 5.68
C THR A 122 12.83 -7.87 6.70
N GLN A 123 12.36 -8.35 7.85
CA GLN A 123 13.22 -8.86 8.93
C GLN A 123 13.32 -10.38 8.95
N TYR A 124 12.26 -11.08 8.58
CA TYR A 124 12.20 -12.54 8.62
C TYR A 124 11.48 -13.12 7.41
N GLY A 125 11.97 -14.27 6.95
CA GLY A 125 11.52 -14.99 5.77
C GLY A 125 12.28 -16.29 5.60
#